data_AF-A0A7W3R6J9-F1
#
_entry.id   AF-A0A7W3R6J9-F1
#
_cell.length_a   1.000
_cell.length_b   1.000
_cell.length_c   1.000
_cell.angle_alpha   90.00
_cell.angle_beta   90.00
_cell.angle_gamma   90.00
#
_symmetry.space_group_name_H-M   'P 1'
#
loop_
_entity.id
_entity.type
_entity.pdbx_description
1 polymer ?
#
loop_
_entity_poly.entity_id
_entity_poly.type
_entity_poly.pdbx_seq_one_letter_code
_entity_poly.pdbx_strand_id
1 'polypeptide(L)'
;MRLATSTDRPEVARMVQARCAWMEQRGLPSWREALDDLVAQCDNPDGDVWVLTDPGRGVVGQTVVQEQGPPWGWTDAERAEPALYLSGSITDPAYRDRDPRPGTLMAWWAVDLAARLGKLWVRRHCHFAGVARYNLTQGFTLVRQEQRTSARLYMMARPAERLDLSPWPATGTDEPVSTPRGRLRRGEPQAGLGQGPFVLPPKGRPPSG
;
A
#
# COMPACT_ATOMS: atom_id res chain seq x y z
N MET A 1 11.05 -2.98 -8.18
CA MET A 1 10.57 -2.43 -6.89
C MET A 1 11.80 -2.11 -6.07
N ARG A 2 11.83 -0.93 -5.45
CA ARG A 2 12.93 -0.53 -4.56
C ARG A 2 12.38 0.39 -3.46
N LEU A 3 13.16 0.59 -2.41
CA LEU A 3 12.83 1.61 -1.42
C LEU A 3 12.74 2.99 -2.07
N ALA A 4 11.76 3.75 -1.61
CA ALA A 4 11.63 5.15 -1.93
C ALA A 4 12.76 5.93 -1.26
N THR A 5 13.14 7.02 -1.91
CA THR A 5 14.16 7.96 -1.45
C THR A 5 13.65 9.38 -1.68
N SER A 6 14.26 10.36 -1.01
CA SER A 6 13.88 11.78 -1.18
C SER A 6 13.99 12.27 -2.64
N THR A 7 14.81 11.63 -3.47
CA THR A 7 14.92 11.95 -4.91
C THR A 7 13.70 11.53 -5.72
N ASP A 8 12.85 10.64 -5.20
CA ASP A 8 11.63 10.17 -5.88
C ASP A 8 10.46 11.15 -5.79
N ARG A 9 10.56 12.17 -4.92
CA ARG A 9 9.46 13.12 -4.64
C ARG A 9 8.83 13.73 -5.89
N PRO A 10 9.60 14.23 -6.90
CA PRO A 10 8.99 14.79 -8.11
C PRO A 10 8.19 13.76 -8.91
N GLU A 11 8.68 12.53 -9.01
CA GLU A 11 8.03 11.46 -9.77
C GLU A 11 6.78 10.92 -9.05
N VAL A 12 6.86 10.76 -7.73
CA VAL A 12 5.72 10.42 -6.88
C VAL A 12 4.65 11.52 -6.95
N ALA A 13 5.04 12.79 -6.85
CA ALA A 13 4.10 13.91 -6.98
C ALA A 13 3.37 13.87 -8.33
N ARG A 14 4.10 13.68 -9.45
CA ARG A 14 3.50 13.52 -10.77
C ARG A 14 2.49 12.37 -10.83
N MET A 15 2.86 11.21 -10.30
CA MET A 15 1.99 10.03 -10.28
C MET A 15 0.73 10.26 -9.44
N VAL A 16 0.87 10.81 -8.23
CA VAL A 16 -0.26 11.09 -7.32
C VAL A 16 -1.19 12.13 -7.93
N GLN A 17 -0.64 13.21 -8.52
CA GLN A 17 -1.43 14.22 -9.25
C GLN A 17 -2.24 13.60 -10.40
N ALA A 18 -1.59 12.76 -11.21
CA ALA A 18 -2.26 12.07 -12.31
C ALA A 18 -3.40 11.17 -11.79
N ARG A 19 -3.17 10.45 -10.68
CA ARG A 19 -4.20 9.64 -10.03
C ARG A 19 -5.36 10.49 -9.52
N CYS A 20 -5.09 11.59 -8.81
CA CYS A 20 -6.13 12.50 -8.32
C CYS A 20 -6.98 13.06 -9.45
N ALA A 21 -6.36 13.57 -10.52
CA ALA A 21 -7.06 14.06 -11.70
C ALA A 21 -7.94 12.97 -12.34
N TRP A 22 -7.43 11.74 -12.45
CA TRP A 22 -8.19 10.61 -12.98
C TRP A 22 -9.42 10.25 -12.13
N MET A 23 -9.31 10.37 -10.80
CA MET A 23 -10.40 10.14 -9.84
C MET A 23 -11.47 11.24 -9.97
N GLU A 24 -11.04 12.51 -9.99
CA GLU A 24 -11.92 13.68 -10.09
C GLU A 24 -12.74 13.67 -11.38
N GLN A 25 -12.10 13.38 -12.52
CA GLN A 25 -12.78 13.22 -13.82
C GLN A 25 -13.86 12.14 -13.82
N ARG A 26 -13.84 11.21 -12.85
CA ARG A 26 -14.80 10.12 -12.68
C ARG A 26 -15.77 10.36 -11.53
N GLY A 27 -15.76 11.55 -10.93
CA GLY A 27 -16.59 11.86 -9.77
C GLY A 27 -16.25 11.05 -8.52
N LEU A 28 -15.03 10.49 -8.45
CA LEU A 28 -14.55 9.77 -7.28
C LEU A 28 -13.89 10.75 -6.29
N PRO A 29 -14.05 10.55 -4.98
CA PRO A 29 -13.32 11.32 -3.98
C PRO A 29 -11.81 11.17 -4.19
N SER A 30 -11.08 12.26 -4.36
CA SER A 30 -9.64 12.24 -4.62
C SER A 30 -8.82 12.44 -3.34
N TRP A 31 -7.51 12.24 -3.45
CA TRP A 31 -6.54 12.45 -2.38
C TRP A 31 -5.79 13.78 -2.53
N ARG A 32 -6.37 14.75 -3.25
CA ARG A 32 -5.69 16.01 -3.56
C ARG A 32 -5.26 16.77 -2.29
N GLU A 33 -6.09 16.74 -1.26
CA GLU A 33 -5.79 17.36 0.04
C GLU A 33 -4.62 16.68 0.78
N ALA A 34 -4.35 15.40 0.49
CA ALA A 34 -3.28 14.61 1.10
C ALA A 34 -2.05 14.47 0.19
N LEU A 35 -1.97 15.22 -0.91
CA LEU A 35 -0.90 15.07 -1.91
C LEU A 35 0.48 15.28 -1.28
N ASP A 36 0.65 16.36 -0.52
CA ASP A 36 1.94 16.71 0.08
C ASP A 36 2.37 15.64 1.09
N ASP A 37 1.43 15.10 1.88
CA ASP A 37 1.69 14.00 2.82
C ASP A 37 2.12 12.71 2.08
N LEU A 38 1.45 12.38 0.98
CA LEU A 38 1.78 11.20 0.16
C LEU A 38 3.17 11.33 -0.49
N VAL A 39 3.56 12.55 -0.88
CA VAL A 39 4.90 12.82 -1.41
C VAL A 39 5.95 12.78 -0.30
N ALA A 40 5.65 13.32 0.87
CA ALA A 40 6.55 13.33 2.03
C ALA A 40 6.91 11.94 2.54
N GLN A 41 6.09 10.91 2.22
CA GLN A 41 6.44 9.51 2.50
C GLN A 41 7.77 9.06 1.85
N CYS A 42 8.24 9.73 0.80
CA CYS A 42 9.56 9.45 0.23
C CYS A 42 10.72 9.71 1.22
N ASP A 43 10.48 10.52 2.26
CA ASP A 43 11.42 10.83 3.33
C ASP A 43 11.16 9.99 4.59
N ASN A 44 10.29 8.96 4.53
CA ASN A 44 9.91 8.19 5.71
C ASN A 44 11.14 7.55 6.38
N PRO A 45 11.50 7.93 7.62
CA PRO A 45 12.68 7.38 8.30
C PRO A 45 12.57 5.89 8.60
N ASP A 46 11.35 5.34 8.64
CA ASP A 46 11.14 3.89 8.86
C ASP A 46 11.54 3.05 7.65
N GLY A 47 11.72 3.66 6.46
CA GLY A 47 12.20 2.97 5.27
C GLY A 47 11.28 1.85 4.79
N ASP A 48 9.96 2.04 4.92
CA ASP A 48 8.94 1.04 4.59
C ASP A 48 8.12 1.39 3.34
N VAL A 49 8.47 2.50 2.67
CA VAL A 49 7.82 2.97 1.44
C VAL A 49 8.59 2.43 0.24
N TRP A 50 7.89 1.72 -0.63
CA TRP A 50 8.44 1.11 -1.83
C TRP A 50 7.84 1.72 -3.09
N VAL A 51 8.67 1.92 -4.09
CA VAL A 51 8.27 2.40 -5.41
C VAL A 51 8.44 1.34 -6.49
N LEU A 52 7.47 1.32 -7.41
CA LEU A 52 7.56 0.62 -8.68
C LEU A 52 8.04 1.59 -9.75
N THR A 53 9.16 1.27 -10.37
CA THR A 53 9.78 2.08 -11.43
C THR A 53 9.57 1.46 -12.81
N ASP A 54 9.43 2.33 -13.79
CA ASP A 54 9.42 2.04 -15.22
C ASP A 54 10.60 2.79 -15.86
N PRO A 55 11.43 2.14 -16.70
CA PRO A 55 12.62 2.78 -17.29
C PRO A 55 12.34 4.05 -18.11
N GLY A 56 11.17 4.18 -18.72
CA GLY A 56 10.81 5.31 -19.56
C GLY A 56 9.99 6.39 -18.84
N ARG A 57 9.39 6.08 -17.69
CA ARG A 57 8.42 6.96 -17.01
C ARG A 57 8.73 7.28 -15.55
N GLY A 58 9.77 6.65 -14.99
CA GLY A 58 10.14 6.79 -13.58
C GLY A 58 9.17 6.04 -12.68
N VAL A 59 8.80 6.61 -11.54
CA VAL A 59 7.84 6.02 -10.60
C VAL A 59 6.44 5.89 -11.22
N VAL A 60 5.92 4.66 -11.22
CA VAL A 60 4.57 4.29 -11.70
C VAL A 60 3.71 3.61 -10.64
N GLY A 61 4.27 3.35 -9.45
CA GLY A 61 3.53 2.89 -8.28
C GLY A 61 4.27 3.18 -6.97
N GLN A 62 3.52 3.27 -5.89
CA GLN A 62 4.02 3.40 -4.52
C GLN A 62 3.17 2.52 -3.60
N THR A 63 3.77 1.91 -2.59
CA THR A 63 3.07 1.18 -1.53
C THR A 63 3.91 1.17 -0.27
N VAL A 64 3.25 1.07 0.89
CA VAL A 64 3.92 0.82 2.17
C VAL A 64 3.94 -0.68 2.45
N VAL A 65 5.06 -1.20 2.95
CA VAL A 65 5.25 -2.61 3.36
C VAL A 65 5.87 -2.67 4.76
N GLN A 66 5.09 -3.11 5.74
CA GLN A 66 5.48 -3.13 7.15
C GLN A 66 5.47 -4.53 7.74
N GLU A 67 6.32 -4.82 8.72
CA GLU A 67 6.24 -6.08 9.47
C GLU A 67 5.14 -6.07 10.53
N GLN A 68 4.72 -4.89 10.97
CA GLN A 68 3.70 -4.71 12.00
C GLN A 68 2.41 -4.21 11.35
N GLY A 69 1.34 -4.96 11.56
CA GLY A 69 0.03 -4.59 11.08
C GLY A 69 -0.59 -3.47 11.90
N PRO A 70 -1.65 -2.83 11.39
CA PRO A 70 -2.41 -1.88 12.19
C PRO A 70 -2.88 -2.54 13.50
N PRO A 71 -2.99 -1.78 14.60
CA PRO A 71 -3.46 -2.31 15.90
C PRO A 71 -4.95 -2.68 15.88
N TRP A 72 -5.62 -2.52 14.74
CA TRP A 72 -7.03 -2.80 14.51
C TRP A 72 -7.20 -3.74 13.32
N GLY A 73 -8.34 -4.45 13.26
CA GLY A 73 -8.70 -5.32 12.13
C GLY A 73 -8.02 -6.69 12.09
N TRP A 74 -6.94 -6.91 12.84
CA TRP A 74 -6.30 -8.23 13.04
C TRP A 74 -6.33 -8.59 14.53
N THR A 75 -6.68 -9.82 14.86
CA THR A 75 -6.61 -10.37 16.22
C THR A 75 -5.16 -10.49 16.70
N ASP A 76 -4.95 -10.63 18.00
CA ASP A 76 -3.60 -10.78 18.57
C ASP A 76 -2.92 -12.05 18.05
N ALA A 77 -3.68 -13.14 17.92
CA ALA A 77 -3.20 -14.40 17.36
C ALA A 77 -2.76 -14.22 15.90
N GLU A 78 -3.56 -13.54 15.08
CA GLU A 78 -3.18 -13.23 13.71
C GLU A 78 -1.92 -12.36 13.70
N ARG A 79 -1.88 -11.25 14.46
CA ARG A 79 -0.70 -10.34 14.47
C ARG A 79 0.58 -11.01 14.96
N ALA A 80 0.49 -12.08 15.74
CA ALA A 80 1.64 -12.87 16.17
C ALA A 80 2.21 -13.76 15.03
N GLU A 81 1.44 -14.04 13.98
CA GLU A 81 1.94 -14.79 12.83
C GLU A 81 2.92 -13.93 12.00
N PRO A 82 4.04 -14.50 11.52
CA PRO A 82 4.99 -13.79 10.67
C PRO A 82 4.32 -13.31 9.38
N ALA A 83 4.20 -11.99 9.21
CA ALA A 83 3.52 -11.40 8.06
C ALA A 83 4.18 -10.09 7.60
N LEU A 84 3.98 -9.76 6.33
CA LEU A 84 4.10 -8.40 5.82
C LEU A 84 2.72 -7.78 5.63
N TYR A 85 2.59 -6.49 5.90
CA TYR A 85 1.36 -5.72 5.78
C TYR A 85 1.51 -4.67 4.68
N LEU A 86 0.65 -4.74 3.68
CA LEU A 86 0.59 -3.80 2.56
C LEU A 86 -0.51 -2.77 2.79
N SER A 87 -0.16 -1.51 2.63
CA SER A 87 -1.10 -0.39 2.72
C SER A 87 -0.74 0.72 1.72
N GLY A 88 -1.66 1.67 1.53
CA GLY A 88 -1.38 2.90 0.79
C GLY A 88 -0.99 2.71 -0.69
N SER A 89 -1.41 1.63 -1.35
CA SER A 89 -0.99 1.39 -2.73
C SER A 89 -1.58 2.42 -3.71
N ILE A 90 -0.72 3.19 -4.37
CA ILE A 90 -1.05 4.17 -5.40
C ILE A 90 -0.36 3.74 -6.69
N THR A 91 -1.05 3.86 -7.83
CA THR A 91 -0.48 3.53 -9.15
C THR A 91 -0.83 4.59 -10.17
N ASP A 92 0.00 4.72 -11.19
CA ASP A 92 -0.25 5.64 -12.29
C ASP A 92 -1.44 5.17 -13.15
N PRO A 93 -2.49 5.99 -13.34
CA PRO A 93 -3.67 5.60 -14.09
C PRO A 93 -3.41 5.31 -15.58
N ALA A 94 -2.29 5.77 -16.16
CA ALA A 94 -1.93 5.48 -17.54
C ALA A 94 -1.57 3.99 -17.76
N TYR A 95 -1.24 3.26 -16.70
CA TYR A 95 -0.88 1.84 -16.75
C TYR A 95 -2.05 0.92 -16.35
N ARG A 96 -3.25 1.47 -16.13
CA ARG A 96 -4.38 0.70 -15.60
C ARG A 96 -4.87 -0.44 -16.51
N ASP A 97 -4.59 -0.35 -17.81
CA ASP A 97 -5.02 -1.31 -18.83
C ASP A 97 -3.87 -2.24 -19.26
N ARG A 98 -2.71 -2.17 -18.57
CA ARG A 98 -1.58 -3.11 -18.76
C ARG A 98 -1.88 -4.46 -18.11
N ASP A 99 -1.28 -5.51 -18.66
CA ASP A 99 -1.31 -6.84 -18.09
C ASP A 99 0.12 -7.36 -17.82
N PRO A 100 0.47 -7.65 -16.56
CA PRO A 100 -0.30 -7.38 -15.34
C PRO A 100 -0.36 -5.88 -15.00
N ARG A 101 -1.43 -5.48 -14.30
CA ARG A 101 -1.59 -4.10 -13.79
C ARG A 101 -0.52 -3.79 -12.73
N PRO A 102 -0.05 -2.53 -12.59
CA PRO A 102 0.94 -2.16 -11.58
C PRO A 102 0.58 -2.57 -10.16
N GLY A 103 -0.70 -2.46 -9.78
CA GLY A 103 -1.16 -2.89 -8.46
C GLY A 103 -1.06 -4.39 -8.22
N THR A 104 -1.13 -5.21 -9.27
CA THR A 104 -0.92 -6.66 -9.21
C THR A 104 0.55 -6.98 -9.07
N LEU A 105 1.41 -6.30 -9.84
CA LEU A 105 2.86 -6.45 -9.74
C LEU A 105 3.39 -6.11 -8.35
N MET A 106 2.97 -4.99 -7.77
CA MET A 106 3.39 -4.63 -6.40
C MET A 106 2.91 -5.65 -5.37
N ALA A 107 1.69 -6.18 -5.53
CA ALA A 107 1.15 -7.19 -4.63
C ALA A 107 1.91 -8.52 -4.73
N TRP A 108 2.20 -8.98 -5.95
CA TRP A 108 2.97 -10.21 -6.20
C TRP A 108 4.42 -10.06 -5.75
N TRP A 109 5.04 -8.92 -6.00
CA TRP A 109 6.37 -8.63 -5.48
C TRP A 109 6.42 -8.72 -3.96
N ALA A 110 5.42 -8.21 -3.25
CA ALA A 110 5.42 -8.31 -1.79
C ALA A 110 5.19 -9.74 -1.27
N VAL A 111 4.47 -10.57 -2.02
CA VAL A 111 4.32 -12.02 -1.74
C VAL A 111 5.65 -12.74 -1.90
N ASP A 112 6.38 -12.49 -2.99
CA ASP A 112 7.72 -13.05 -3.17
C ASP A 112 8.67 -12.56 -2.08
N LEU A 113 8.68 -11.25 -1.79
CA LEU A 113 9.48 -10.65 -0.71
C LEU A 113 9.20 -11.31 0.64
N ALA A 114 7.92 -11.49 1.01
CA ALA A 114 7.53 -12.15 2.24
C ALA A 114 8.12 -13.57 2.33
N ALA A 115 8.06 -14.33 1.24
CA ALA A 115 8.64 -15.66 1.18
C ALA A 115 10.17 -15.64 1.29
N ARG A 116 10.86 -14.67 0.65
CA ARG A 116 12.32 -14.51 0.80
C ARG A 116 12.73 -14.21 2.24
N LEU A 117 11.90 -13.46 2.96
CA LEU A 117 12.12 -13.08 4.35
C LEU A 117 11.61 -14.12 5.37
N GLY A 118 11.13 -15.28 4.91
CA GLY A 118 10.60 -16.33 5.77
C GLY A 118 9.31 -15.96 6.51
N LYS A 119 8.56 -14.96 6.02
CA LYS A 119 7.21 -14.66 6.52
C LYS A 119 6.22 -15.67 5.95
N LEU A 120 5.11 -15.89 6.65
CA LEU A 120 4.07 -16.83 6.24
C LEU A 120 2.96 -16.16 5.43
N TRP A 121 2.73 -14.87 5.69
CA TRP A 121 1.58 -14.15 5.14
C TRP A 121 1.94 -12.81 4.55
N VAL A 122 1.18 -12.42 3.52
CA VAL A 122 1.00 -11.03 3.12
C VAL A 122 -0.42 -10.63 3.43
N ARG A 123 -0.57 -9.52 4.15
CA ARG A 123 -1.85 -9.02 4.65
C ARG A 123 -2.11 -7.62 4.16
N ARG A 124 -3.38 -7.31 3.89
CA ARG A 124 -3.81 -5.96 3.52
C ARG A 124 -5.24 -5.72 3.94
N HIS A 125 -5.64 -4.45 3.85
CA HIS A 125 -7.03 -4.06 4.01
C HIS A 125 -7.43 -3.06 2.93
N CYS A 126 -8.74 -2.94 2.68
CA CYS A 126 -9.28 -1.87 1.85
C CYS A 126 -10.71 -1.52 2.28
N HIS A 127 -11.19 -0.34 1.87
CA HIS A 127 -12.53 0.16 2.22
C HIS A 127 -13.59 -0.08 1.13
N PHE A 128 -13.15 -0.33 -0.11
CA PHE A 128 -14.05 -0.40 -1.26
C PHE A 128 -14.17 -1.82 -1.78
N ALA A 129 -15.41 -2.30 -1.97
CA ALA A 129 -15.69 -3.63 -2.51
C ALA A 129 -15.05 -3.88 -3.89
N GLY A 130 -14.94 -2.84 -4.73
CA GLY A 130 -14.23 -2.93 -6.01
C GLY A 130 -12.76 -3.26 -5.86
N VAL A 131 -12.09 -2.66 -4.87
CA VAL A 131 -10.69 -2.95 -4.54
C VAL A 131 -10.55 -4.34 -3.94
N ALA A 132 -11.48 -4.76 -3.07
CA ALA A 132 -11.50 -6.11 -2.54
C ALA A 132 -11.61 -7.17 -3.66
N ARG A 133 -12.53 -6.99 -4.61
CA ARG A 133 -12.65 -7.88 -5.78
C ARG A 133 -11.38 -7.91 -6.62
N TYR A 134 -10.74 -6.76 -6.82
CA TYR A 134 -9.45 -6.70 -7.52
C TYR A 134 -8.36 -7.46 -6.75
N ASN A 135 -8.27 -7.33 -5.43
CA ASN A 135 -7.32 -8.08 -4.62
C ASN A 135 -7.56 -9.60 -4.68
N LEU A 136 -8.81 -10.06 -4.78
CA LEU A 136 -9.11 -11.48 -5.01
C LEU A 136 -8.47 -12.00 -6.30
N THR A 137 -8.49 -11.22 -7.38
CA THR A 137 -7.83 -11.59 -8.66
C THR A 137 -6.30 -11.66 -8.54
N GLN A 138 -5.73 -11.10 -7.47
CA GLN A 138 -4.30 -11.17 -7.15
C GLN A 138 -3.96 -12.36 -6.24
N GLY A 139 -4.91 -13.25 -5.98
CA GLY A 139 -4.72 -14.44 -5.13
C GLY A 139 -4.89 -14.19 -3.62
N PHE A 140 -5.34 -13.01 -3.20
CA PHE A 140 -5.72 -12.80 -1.81
C PHE A 140 -7.06 -13.48 -1.51
N THR A 141 -7.23 -13.94 -0.29
CA THR A 141 -8.49 -14.41 0.27
C THR A 141 -9.05 -13.36 1.23
N LEU A 142 -10.39 -13.30 1.33
CA LEU A 142 -11.06 -12.49 2.33
C LEU A 142 -11.02 -13.25 3.66
N VAL A 143 -10.35 -12.69 4.66
CA VAL A 143 -10.30 -13.24 6.02
C VAL A 143 -11.52 -12.80 6.80
N ARG A 144 -11.84 -11.50 6.74
CA ARG A 144 -12.92 -10.91 7.52
C ARG A 144 -13.45 -9.64 6.86
N GLN A 145 -14.75 -9.40 7.04
CA GLN A 145 -15.37 -8.10 6.82
C GLN A 145 -15.75 -7.50 8.16
N GLU A 146 -15.38 -6.26 8.39
CA GLU A 146 -15.79 -5.51 9.57
C GLU A 146 -16.53 -4.25 9.17
N GLN A 147 -17.62 -3.95 9.88
CA GLN A 147 -18.21 -2.62 9.83
C GLN A 147 -17.60 -1.79 10.97
N ARG A 148 -16.83 -0.76 10.63
CA ARG A 148 -16.45 0.29 11.58
C ARG A 148 -17.36 1.49 11.41
N THR A 149 -17.35 2.39 12.38
CA THR A 149 -18.30 3.49 12.62
C THR A 149 -18.80 4.19 11.34
N SER A 150 -17.91 4.42 10.37
CA SER A 150 -18.23 5.08 9.09
C SER A 150 -17.77 4.31 7.84
N ALA A 151 -17.12 3.16 7.98
CA ALA A 151 -16.53 2.46 6.83
C ALA A 151 -16.52 0.94 7.00
N ARG A 152 -16.80 0.23 5.91
CA ARG A 152 -16.59 -1.22 5.81
C ARG A 152 -15.12 -1.50 5.52
N LEU A 153 -14.53 -2.43 6.25
CA LEU A 153 -13.17 -2.93 6.06
C LEU A 153 -13.23 -4.35 5.52
N TYR A 154 -12.42 -4.59 4.48
CA TYR A 154 -12.18 -5.93 3.93
C TYR A 154 -10.75 -6.31 4.30
N MET A 155 -10.60 -7.22 5.28
CA MET A 155 -9.32 -7.74 5.73
C MET A 155 -8.95 -8.95 4.88
N MET A 156 -7.78 -8.91 4.25
CA MET A 156 -7.40 -9.90 3.24
C MET A 156 -5.98 -10.40 3.46
N ALA A 157 -5.77 -11.70 3.22
CA ALA A 157 -4.47 -12.35 3.36
C ALA A 157 -4.15 -13.21 2.14
N ARG A 158 -2.87 -13.38 1.85
CA ARG A 158 -2.35 -14.35 0.88
C ARG A 158 -1.15 -15.06 1.51
N PRO A 159 -1.02 -16.39 1.38
CA PRO A 159 0.20 -17.07 1.77
C PRO A 159 1.42 -16.48 1.06
N ALA A 160 2.52 -16.35 1.79
CA ALA A 160 3.79 -16.02 1.17
C ALA A 160 4.27 -17.20 0.33
N GLU A 161 4.65 -16.94 -0.91
CA GLU A 161 5.18 -17.95 -1.82
C GLU A 161 6.19 -17.32 -2.77
N ARG A 162 7.13 -18.13 -3.28
CA ARG A 162 8.07 -17.67 -4.30
C ARG A 162 7.33 -17.53 -5.62
N LEU A 163 7.41 -16.35 -6.23
CA LEU A 163 6.77 -16.07 -7.51
C LEU A 163 7.84 -15.77 -8.55
N ASP A 164 7.63 -16.26 -9.78
CA ASP A 164 8.42 -15.85 -10.92
C ASP A 164 7.94 -14.47 -11.40
N LEU A 165 8.78 -13.47 -11.18
CA LEU A 165 8.53 -12.08 -11.55
C LEU A 165 9.43 -11.63 -12.71
N SER A 166 10.18 -12.55 -13.32
CA SER A 166 11.09 -12.28 -14.46
C SER A 166 10.44 -11.64 -15.70
N PRO A 167 9.14 -11.82 -16.00
CA PRO A 167 8.50 -11.12 -17.11
C PRO A 167 8.40 -9.60 -16.90
N TRP A 168 8.63 -9.12 -15.67
CA TRP A 168 8.65 -7.71 -15.36
C TRP A 168 10.09 -7.21 -15.28
N PRO A 169 10.49 -6.18 -16.06
CA PRO A 169 11.79 -5.57 -15.91
C PRO A 169 11.86 -4.85 -14.56
N ALA A 170 12.25 -5.57 -13.52
CA ALA A 170 12.69 -4.98 -12.27
C ALA A 170 14.05 -4.31 -12.53
N THR A 171 14.05 -3.00 -12.75
CA THR A 171 15.26 -2.20 -12.54
C THR A 171 15.49 -2.11 -11.04
N GLY A 172 16.47 -2.86 -10.54
CA GLY A 172 16.83 -2.93 -9.14
C GLY A 172 17.40 -4.31 -8.82
N THR A 173 18.70 -4.44 -9.07
CA THR A 173 19.56 -5.60 -8.84
C THR A 173 19.51 -6.12 -7.40
N ASP A 174 19.85 -7.40 -7.27
CA ASP A 174 20.17 -8.12 -6.04
C ASP A 174 21.12 -7.36 -5.10
N GLU A 175 20.61 -6.47 -4.26
CA GLU A 175 21.25 -6.15 -2.99
C GLU A 175 20.56 -6.93 -1.87
N PRO A 176 21.33 -7.62 -1.00
CA PRO A 176 20.75 -8.20 0.19
C PRO A 176 20.22 -7.05 1.05
N VAL A 177 18.90 -7.01 1.23
CA VAL A 177 18.24 -6.17 2.24
C VAL A 177 18.86 -6.54 3.59
N SER A 178 19.82 -5.74 4.02
CA SER A 178 20.33 -5.79 5.39
C SER A 178 19.19 -5.31 6.27
N THR A 179 18.64 -6.23 7.06
CA THR A 179 17.57 -5.98 8.01
C THR A 179 17.93 -4.75 8.87
N PRO A 180 17.07 -3.72 8.97
CA PRO A 180 17.26 -2.70 9.98
C PRO A 180 17.21 -3.41 11.33
N ARG A 181 18.32 -3.39 12.08
CA ARG A 181 18.35 -3.86 13.47
C ARG A 181 17.37 -2.98 14.25
N GLY A 182 16.17 -3.49 14.45
CA GLY A 182 15.17 -2.91 15.35
C GLY A 182 15.82 -2.73 16.72
N ARG A 183 16.09 -1.47 17.08
CA ARG A 183 16.50 -1.12 18.42
C ARG A 183 15.27 -1.27 19.30
N LEU A 184 15.15 -2.41 20.00
CA LEU A 184 14.20 -2.57 21.09
C LEU A 184 14.37 -1.40 22.06
N ARG A 185 13.39 -0.50 22.14
CA ARG A 185 13.18 0.35 23.31
C ARG A 185 11.91 -0.10 24.02
N ARG A 186 12.13 -0.59 25.24
CA ARG A 186 11.10 -0.87 26.25
C ARG A 186 10.42 0.43 26.65
N GLY A 187 9.08 0.39 26.62
CA GLY A 187 8.16 1.09 27.52
C GLY A 187 8.26 2.62 27.62
N GLU A 188 7.41 3.32 26.88
CA GLU A 188 6.62 4.47 27.36
C GLU A 188 5.56 4.86 26.30
N PRO A 189 4.34 5.28 26.71
CA PRO A 189 3.24 5.55 25.79
C PRO A 189 3.45 6.93 25.13
N GLN A 190 3.84 6.93 23.85
CA GLN A 190 3.88 8.17 23.07
C GLN A 190 2.50 8.54 22.55
N ALA A 191 2.04 9.69 23.03
CA ALA A 191 0.85 10.37 22.59
C ALA A 191 0.94 10.76 21.10
N GLY A 192 0.00 10.20 20.33
CA GLY A 192 -0.66 10.74 19.16
C GLY A 192 0.02 11.84 18.34
N LEU A 193 0.72 11.42 17.28
CA LEU A 193 0.67 12.12 16.00
C LEU A 193 -0.13 11.26 15.02
N GLY A 194 -1.41 11.61 14.87
CA GLY A 194 -2.11 11.52 13.59
C GLY A 194 -2.44 10.16 12.99
N GLN A 195 -2.63 9.09 13.77
CA GLN A 195 -3.40 7.93 13.27
C GLN A 195 -4.90 8.25 13.27
N GLY A 196 -5.32 9.09 12.33
CA GLY A 196 -6.71 9.16 11.94
C GLY A 196 -7.03 8.01 10.97
N PRO A 197 -8.22 7.38 11.03
CA PRO A 197 -8.70 6.65 9.88
C PRO A 197 -8.75 7.65 8.71
N PHE A 198 -8.39 7.22 7.50
CA PHE A 198 -8.72 8.01 6.31
C PHE A 198 -10.24 8.02 6.17
N VAL A 199 -10.88 8.96 6.87
CA VAL A 199 -12.30 9.26 6.80
C VAL A 199 -12.44 10.25 5.67
N LEU A 200 -13.07 9.82 4.58
CA LEU A 200 -13.58 10.75 3.58
C LEU A 200 -14.49 11.77 4.27
N PRO A 201 -14.40 13.08 3.94
CA PRO A 201 -15.36 14.04 4.46
C PRO A 201 -16.79 13.63 4.08
N PRO A 202 -17.80 13.83 4.96
CA PRO A 202 -19.17 13.51 4.64
C PRO A 202 -19.64 14.32 3.42
N LYS A 203 -20.34 13.66 2.51
CA LYS A 203 -20.99 14.29 1.35
C LYS A 203 -21.83 15.48 1.82
N GLY A 204 -21.56 16.67 1.27
CA GLY A 204 -22.45 17.82 1.41
C GLY A 204 -23.87 17.44 0.98
N ARG A 205 -24.87 17.91 1.75
CA ARG A 205 -26.29 17.79 1.41
C ARG A 205 -26.54 18.33 0.00
N PRO A 206 -27.39 17.69 -0.82
CA PRO A 206 -27.94 18.36 -2.00
C PRO A 206 -28.81 19.55 -1.54
N PRO A 207 -28.88 20.64 -2.32
CA PRO A 207 -29.76 21.75 -2.03
C PRO A 207 -31.22 21.28 -2.06
N SER A 208 -31.95 21.62 -1.01
CA SER A 208 -33.40 21.47 -0.95
C SER A 208 -34.01 22.36 -2.04
N GLY A 209 -34.62 21.75 -3.05
CA GLY A 209 -35.70 22.36 -3.82
C GLY A 209 -37.02 22.27 -3.08
#